data_AF-G9N730-F1
#
_entry.id   AF-G9N730-F1
#
_cell.length_a   1.000
_cell.length_b   1.000
_cell.length_c   1.000
_cell.angle_alpha   90.00
_cell.angle_beta   90.00
_cell.angle_gamma   90.00
#
_symmetry.space_group_name_H-M   'P 1'
#
loop_
_entity.id
_entity.type
_entity.pdbx_description
1 polymer ?
#
loop_
_entity_poly.entity_id
_entity_poly.type
_entity_poly.pdbx_seq_one_letter_code
_entity_poly.pdbx_strand_id
1 'polypeptide(L)'
;PLTHYDIFPETLPLGPPPAGHFPIDTRALRREFLRLQARHHPDMHPPGPLKTRAEATSALINDAYKTLTNPLLRAQYLLSLRGVNVATDETMQVDDPSLLAVVLEAHEEISDANKEEDLAELRAVNDARIGKSEDVLEEAFREDDVPAAKREAVKLRYWVNIKQSLDNWEEGRPVVLEH
;
A
#
# COMPACT_ATOMS: atom_id res chain seq x y z
N PRO A 1 18.75 11.39 -2.31
CA PRO A 1 18.86 9.91 -2.45
C PRO A 1 17.91 9.46 -3.56
N LEU A 2 18.24 8.40 -4.30
CA LEU A 2 17.30 7.82 -5.26
C LEU A 2 16.19 7.12 -4.48
N THR A 3 14.95 7.44 -4.81
CA THR A 3 13.73 6.97 -4.15
C THR A 3 12.97 6.00 -5.04
N HIS A 4 11.95 5.33 -4.50
CA HIS A 4 11.05 4.49 -5.28
C HIS A 4 10.30 5.30 -6.36
N TYR A 5 10.09 6.60 -6.13
CA TYR A 5 9.42 7.47 -7.10
C TYR A 5 10.30 7.72 -8.35
N ASP A 6 11.62 7.79 -8.18
CA ASP A 6 12.56 8.01 -9.29
C ASP A 6 12.62 6.84 -10.29
N ILE A 7 12.07 5.67 -9.91
CA ILE A 7 12.00 4.49 -10.78
C ILE A 7 10.87 4.61 -11.81
N PHE A 8 9.84 5.42 -11.53
CA PHE A 8 8.64 5.57 -12.36
C PHE A 8 8.46 7.02 -12.85
N PRO A 9 9.42 7.59 -13.60
CA PRO A 9 9.40 9.00 -13.96
C PRO A 9 8.28 9.40 -14.93
N GLU A 10 7.69 8.46 -15.68
CA GLU A 10 6.54 8.79 -16.54
C GLU A 10 5.25 8.90 -15.76
N THR A 11 5.07 8.06 -14.75
CA THR A 11 3.89 8.07 -13.87
C THR A 11 4.02 9.12 -12.76
N LEU A 12 5.22 9.29 -12.21
CA LEU A 12 5.50 10.09 -11.01
C LEU A 12 6.57 11.17 -11.30
N PRO A 13 6.37 12.06 -12.28
CA PRO A 13 7.39 13.01 -12.72
C PRO A 13 7.77 14.06 -11.66
N LEU A 14 6.88 14.29 -10.68
CA LEU A 14 7.11 15.24 -9.58
C LEU A 14 7.79 14.60 -8.37
N GLY A 15 8.03 13.29 -8.38
CA GLY A 15 8.60 12.57 -7.25
C GLY A 15 7.63 12.41 -6.08
N PRO A 16 8.13 12.23 -4.83
CA PRO A 16 7.29 12.10 -3.65
C PRO A 16 6.65 13.44 -3.23
N PRO A 17 5.59 13.42 -2.39
CA PRO A 17 5.12 14.59 -1.67
C PRO A 17 6.23 15.31 -0.88
N PRO A 18 6.22 16.66 -0.82
CA PRO A 18 5.10 17.54 -1.16
C PRO A 18 5.04 18.01 -2.63
N ALA A 19 6.06 17.70 -3.44
CA ALA A 19 6.07 18.12 -4.84
C ALA A 19 5.12 17.27 -5.69
N GLY A 20 5.11 15.95 -5.45
CA GLY A 20 4.10 15.03 -5.99
C GLY A 20 2.92 14.83 -5.06
N HIS A 21 2.09 13.85 -5.40
CA HIS A 21 0.89 13.48 -4.66
C HIS A 21 1.07 12.14 -3.93
N PHE A 22 0.36 11.98 -2.81
CA PHE A 22 0.24 10.74 -2.09
C PHE A 22 -0.65 9.74 -2.83
N PRO A 23 -1.89 10.07 -3.27
CA PRO A 23 -2.64 9.22 -4.18
C PRO A 23 -1.94 9.18 -5.53
N ILE A 24 -1.81 7.98 -6.11
CA ILE A 24 -1.19 7.78 -7.43
C ILE A 24 -2.10 6.94 -8.32
N ASP A 25 -2.01 7.14 -9.63
CA ASP A 25 -2.69 6.27 -10.59
C ASP A 25 -1.98 4.90 -10.67
N THR A 26 -2.50 3.93 -9.90
CA THR A 26 -1.95 2.56 -9.85
C THR A 26 -2.07 1.83 -11.20
N ARG A 27 -3.00 2.23 -12.09
CA ARG A 27 -3.10 1.66 -13.44
C ARG A 27 -1.98 2.19 -14.32
N ALA A 28 -1.68 3.49 -14.25
CA ALA A 28 -0.53 4.08 -14.94
C ALA A 28 0.78 3.47 -14.44
N LEU A 29 0.93 3.36 -13.11
CA LEU A 29 2.09 2.75 -12.47
C LEU A 29 2.31 1.31 -12.97
N ARG A 30 1.24 0.50 -13.03
CA ARG A 30 1.31 -0.88 -13.54
C ARG A 30 1.77 -0.94 -15.01
N ARG A 31 1.30 -0.02 -15.87
CA ARG A 31 1.75 0.02 -17.27
C ARG A 31 3.24 0.33 -17.38
N GLU A 32 3.72 1.31 -16.63
CA GLU A 32 5.14 1.66 -16.63
C GLU A 32 6.00 0.52 -16.04
N PHE A 33 5.55 -0.08 -14.94
CA PHE A 33 6.16 -1.26 -14.32
C PHE A 33 6.38 -2.41 -15.32
N LEU A 34 5.34 -2.82 -16.04
CA LEU A 34 5.43 -3.92 -17.02
C LEU A 34 6.43 -3.60 -18.14
N ARG A 35 6.46 -2.33 -18.58
CA ARG A 35 7.40 -1.87 -19.61
C ARG A 35 8.85 -1.85 -19.10
N LEU A 36 9.08 -1.44 -17.86
CA LEU A 36 10.40 -1.47 -17.24
C LEU A 36 10.88 -2.90 -17.02
N GLN A 37 10.03 -3.79 -16.49
CA GLN A 37 10.34 -5.21 -16.33
C GLN A 37 10.70 -5.87 -17.67
N ALA A 38 9.94 -5.60 -18.74
CA ALA A 38 10.25 -6.13 -20.06
C ALA A 38 11.61 -5.67 -20.62
N ARG A 39 12.05 -4.44 -20.30
CA ARG A 39 13.33 -3.89 -20.76
C ARG A 39 14.54 -4.39 -19.95
N HIS A 40 14.32 -4.78 -18.69
CA HIS A 40 15.38 -5.12 -17.74
C HIS A 40 15.32 -6.59 -17.29
N HIS A 41 14.63 -7.45 -18.05
CA HIS A 41 14.43 -8.84 -17.65
C HIS A 41 15.77 -9.62 -17.66
N PRO A 42 16.12 -10.33 -16.57
CA PRO A 42 17.41 -11.01 -16.46
C PRO A 42 17.61 -12.12 -17.50
N ASP A 43 16.54 -12.71 -18.03
CA ASP A 43 16.61 -13.73 -19.08
C ASP A 43 17.14 -13.20 -20.43
N MET A 44 17.23 -11.88 -20.59
CA MET A 44 17.87 -11.28 -21.76
C MET A 44 19.41 -11.35 -21.70
N HIS A 45 19.99 -11.81 -20.58
CA HIS A 45 21.43 -11.86 -20.36
C HIS A 45 21.92 -13.28 -20.04
N PRO A 46 23.06 -13.71 -20.63
CA PRO A 46 23.69 -14.97 -20.24
C PRO A 46 24.20 -14.88 -18.79
N PRO A 47 24.40 -16.04 -18.11
CA PRO A 47 24.98 -16.07 -16.77
C PRO A 47 26.28 -15.25 -16.68
N GLY A 48 26.37 -14.38 -15.67
CA GLY A 48 27.52 -13.50 -15.47
C GLY A 48 27.12 -12.14 -14.87
N PRO A 49 28.08 -11.19 -14.79
CA PRO A 49 27.86 -9.90 -14.11
C PRO A 49 26.69 -9.08 -14.67
N LEU A 50 26.43 -9.19 -15.98
CA LEU A 50 25.30 -8.51 -16.62
C LEU A 50 23.95 -9.06 -16.15
N LYS A 51 23.83 -10.39 -16.02
CA LYS A 51 22.63 -11.03 -15.49
C LYS A 51 22.40 -10.64 -14.03
N THR A 52 23.44 -10.66 -13.18
CA THR A 52 23.33 -10.22 -11.78
C THR A 52 22.89 -8.76 -11.67
N ARG A 53 23.39 -7.88 -12.54
CA ARG A 53 22.94 -6.48 -12.58
C ARG A 53 21.48 -6.34 -13.01
N ALA A 54 21.03 -7.14 -13.98
CA ALA A 54 19.64 -7.17 -14.41
C ALA A 54 18.71 -7.71 -13.32
N GLU A 55 19.12 -8.77 -12.60
CA GLU A 55 18.40 -9.30 -11.44
C GLU A 55 18.24 -8.24 -10.35
N ALA A 56 19.32 -7.52 -10.00
CA ALA A 56 19.27 -6.43 -9.03
C ALA A 56 18.34 -5.28 -9.48
N THR A 57 18.36 -4.95 -10.77
CA THR A 57 17.49 -3.91 -11.34
C THR A 57 16.02 -4.33 -11.31
N SER A 58 15.72 -5.57 -11.70
CA SER A 58 14.36 -6.14 -11.66
C SER A 58 13.83 -6.22 -10.22
N ALA A 59 14.67 -6.61 -9.26
CA ALA A 59 14.31 -6.62 -7.84
C ALA A 59 13.96 -5.22 -7.33
N LEU A 60 14.76 -4.20 -7.68
CA LEU A 60 14.50 -2.81 -7.33
C LEU A 60 13.18 -2.30 -7.93
N ILE A 61 12.90 -2.61 -9.20
CA ILE A 61 11.64 -2.24 -9.86
C ILE A 61 10.43 -2.91 -9.17
N ASN A 62 10.55 -4.18 -8.82
CA ASN A 62 9.50 -4.93 -8.12
C ASN A 62 9.21 -4.35 -6.74
N ASP A 63 10.25 -4.06 -5.97
CA ASP A 63 10.11 -3.51 -4.62
C ASP A 63 9.45 -2.13 -4.65
N ALA A 64 9.89 -1.26 -5.57
CA ALA A 64 9.29 0.05 -5.74
C ALA A 64 7.84 -0.04 -6.20
N TYR A 65 7.52 -0.91 -7.16
CA TYR A 65 6.14 -1.11 -7.61
C TYR A 65 5.25 -1.62 -6.47
N LYS A 66 5.69 -2.64 -5.73
CA LYS A 66 4.95 -3.20 -4.60
C LYS A 66 4.69 -2.13 -3.53
N THR A 67 5.74 -1.39 -3.17
CA THR A 67 5.68 -0.34 -2.15
C THR A 67 4.73 0.78 -2.56
N LEU A 68 4.84 1.27 -3.80
CA LEU A 68 4.03 2.39 -4.26
C LEU A 68 2.60 1.97 -4.57
N THR A 69 2.32 0.72 -4.96
CA THR A 69 0.94 0.29 -5.27
C THR A 69 0.07 0.17 -4.02
N ASN A 70 0.63 -0.32 -2.90
CA ASN A 70 -0.12 -0.47 -1.65
C ASN A 70 -0.08 0.87 -0.87
N PRO A 71 -1.24 1.48 -0.54
CA PRO A 71 -1.27 2.79 0.11
C PRO A 71 -0.65 2.79 1.51
N LEU A 72 -0.76 1.70 2.27
CA LEU A 72 -0.09 1.56 3.57
C LEU A 72 1.43 1.51 3.42
N LEU A 73 1.94 0.68 2.50
CA LEU A 73 3.39 0.60 2.24
C LEU A 73 3.92 1.94 1.73
N ARG A 74 3.16 2.65 0.88
CA ARG A 74 3.49 3.98 0.39
C ARG A 74 3.59 4.99 1.54
N ALA A 75 2.62 5.00 2.47
CA ALA A 75 2.63 5.87 3.63
C ALA A 75 3.83 5.58 4.54
N GLN A 76 4.08 4.31 4.85
CA GLN A 76 5.22 3.88 5.66
C GLN A 76 6.55 4.26 5.00
N TYR A 77 6.66 4.09 3.68
CA TYR A 77 7.84 4.48 2.93
C TYR A 77 8.09 5.99 3.00
N LEU A 78 7.07 6.82 2.75
CA LEU A 78 7.18 8.29 2.82
C LEU A 78 7.51 8.81 4.23
N LEU A 79 7.00 8.14 5.26
CA LEU A 79 7.36 8.41 6.65
C LEU A 79 8.81 8.00 6.94
N SER A 80 9.28 6.88 6.38
CA SER A 80 10.67 6.43 6.53
C SER A 80 11.66 7.42 5.91
N LEU A 81 11.29 8.06 4.79
CA LEU A 81 12.09 9.13 4.18
C LEU A 81 12.23 10.37 5.09
N ARG A 82 11.33 10.53 6.05
CA ARG A 82 11.35 11.57 7.10
C ARG A 82 11.90 11.07 8.43
N GLY A 83 12.51 9.88 8.46
CA GLY A 83 13.10 9.28 9.66
C GLY A 83 12.10 8.64 10.61
N VAL A 84 10.84 8.44 10.20
CA VAL A 84 9.80 7.80 11.02
C VAL A 84 9.52 6.39 10.52
N ASN A 85 9.79 5.38 11.35
CA ASN A 85 9.47 4.00 11.03
C ASN A 85 8.18 3.56 11.74
N VAL A 86 7.08 3.45 10.98
CA VAL A 86 5.78 2.98 11.48
C VAL A 86 5.61 1.47 11.29
N ALA A 87 6.34 0.86 10.36
CA ALA A 87 6.13 -0.54 9.98
C ALA A 87 6.52 -1.53 11.10
N THR A 88 7.52 -1.19 11.91
CA THR A 88 8.05 -2.08 12.97
C THR A 88 7.67 -1.63 14.38
N ASP A 89 6.86 -0.59 14.52
CA ASP A 89 6.52 -0.02 15.81
C ASP A 89 5.22 -0.69 16.32
N GLU A 90 5.38 -1.86 16.92
CA GLU A 90 4.30 -2.67 17.51
C GLU A 90 3.53 -1.94 18.62
N THR A 91 4.12 -0.87 19.19
CA THR A 91 3.47 -0.04 20.20
C THR A 91 2.46 0.94 19.59
N MET A 92 2.49 1.11 18.26
CA MET A 92 1.53 1.96 17.55
C MET A 92 0.25 1.20 17.26
N GLN A 93 -0.59 1.05 18.26
CA GLN A 93 -1.99 0.69 18.06
C GLN A 93 -2.84 1.95 18.15
N VAL A 94 -3.99 1.92 17.47
CA VAL A 94 -4.97 2.99 17.65
C VAL A 94 -5.69 2.77 18.98
N ASP A 95 -5.53 3.72 19.91
CA ASP A 95 -6.34 3.81 21.13
C ASP A 95 -7.61 4.66 20.87
N ASP A 96 -8.36 4.25 19.84
CA ASP A 96 -9.65 4.85 19.49
C ASP A 96 -10.72 3.75 19.54
N PRO A 97 -11.51 3.70 20.63
CA PRO A 97 -12.57 2.71 20.78
C PRO A 97 -13.58 2.70 19.63
N SER A 98 -13.81 3.86 19.00
CA SER A 98 -14.74 3.95 17.87
C SER A 98 -14.19 3.27 16.62
N LEU A 99 -12.88 3.41 16.36
CA LEU A 99 -12.22 2.70 15.27
C LEU A 99 -12.24 1.19 15.51
N LEU A 100 -11.87 0.76 16.72
CA LEU A 100 -11.79 -0.65 17.07
C LEU A 100 -13.15 -1.35 16.96
N ALA A 101 -14.23 -0.67 17.34
CA ALA A 101 -15.60 -1.18 17.16
C ALA A 101 -15.93 -1.42 15.68
N VAL A 102 -15.58 -0.48 14.80
CA VAL A 102 -15.80 -0.62 13.34
C VAL A 102 -14.97 -1.76 12.75
N VAL A 103 -13.74 -1.96 13.23
CA VAL A 103 -12.88 -3.07 12.78
C VAL A 103 -13.45 -4.41 13.22
N LEU A 104 -13.91 -4.51 14.46
CA LEU A 104 -14.53 -5.72 14.97
C LEU A 104 -15.81 -6.08 14.19
N GLU A 105 -16.68 -5.09 13.95
CA GLU A 105 -17.90 -5.28 13.16
C GLU A 105 -17.58 -5.76 11.74
N ALA A 106 -16.56 -5.19 11.09
CA ALA A 106 -16.12 -5.66 9.78
C ALA A 106 -15.61 -7.11 9.81
N HIS A 107 -14.90 -7.52 10.87
CA HIS A 107 -14.44 -8.89 11.03
C HIS A 107 -15.58 -9.88 11.28
N GLU A 108 -16.60 -9.49 12.04
CA GLU A 108 -17.83 -10.28 12.25
C GLU A 108 -18.56 -10.48 10.93
N GLU A 109 -18.77 -9.42 10.15
CA GLU A 109 -19.43 -9.49 8.84
C GLU A 109 -18.67 -10.40 7.85
N ILE A 110 -17.32 -10.36 7.85
CA ILE A 110 -16.51 -11.27 7.05
C ILE A 110 -16.67 -12.73 7.50
N SER A 111 -16.75 -12.95 8.80
CA SER A 111 -16.86 -14.30 9.39
C SER A 111 -18.22 -14.94 9.16
N ASP A 112 -19.28 -14.12 9.12
CA ASP A 112 -20.66 -14.56 8.97
C ASP A 112 -21.12 -14.66 7.50
N ALA A 113 -20.32 -14.16 6.55
CA ALA A 113 -20.61 -14.23 5.13
C ALA A 113 -20.67 -15.67 4.62
N ASN A 114 -21.69 -15.97 3.81
CA ASN A 114 -21.87 -17.30 3.23
C ASN A 114 -21.53 -17.35 1.74
N LYS A 115 -21.53 -16.20 1.07
CA LYS A 115 -21.26 -16.03 -0.36
C LYS A 115 -20.64 -14.66 -0.62
N GLU A 116 -19.96 -14.52 -1.76
CA GLU A 116 -19.25 -13.30 -2.13
C GLU A 116 -20.15 -12.05 -2.16
N GLU A 117 -21.42 -12.20 -2.53
CA GLU A 117 -22.36 -11.07 -2.60
C GLU A 117 -22.67 -10.45 -1.24
N ASP A 118 -22.53 -11.22 -0.15
CA ASP A 118 -22.75 -10.70 1.21
C ASP A 118 -21.68 -9.67 1.58
N LEU A 119 -20.49 -9.75 0.98
CA LEU A 119 -19.34 -8.89 1.25
C LEU A 119 -19.27 -7.64 0.35
N ALA A 120 -20.16 -7.53 -0.64
CA ALA A 120 -20.07 -6.48 -1.65
C ALA A 120 -20.21 -5.07 -1.04
N GLU A 121 -21.09 -4.90 -0.06
CA GLU A 121 -21.27 -3.63 0.64
C GLU A 121 -20.05 -3.29 1.51
N LEU A 122 -19.57 -4.25 2.32
CA LEU A 122 -18.37 -4.06 3.13
C LEU A 122 -17.13 -3.71 2.30
N ARG A 123 -16.94 -4.37 1.15
CA ARG A 123 -15.87 -4.02 0.20
C ARG A 123 -15.97 -2.56 -0.24
N ALA A 124 -17.14 -2.10 -0.65
CA ALA A 124 -17.35 -0.72 -1.10
C ALA A 124 -17.13 0.29 0.04
N VAL A 125 -17.63 0.00 1.25
CA VAL A 125 -17.45 0.84 2.43
C VAL A 125 -15.97 0.92 2.82
N ASN A 126 -15.26 -0.20 2.83
CA ASN A 126 -13.84 -0.24 3.19
C ASN A 126 -12.97 0.47 2.14
N ASP A 127 -13.26 0.30 0.85
CA ASP A 127 -12.57 1.05 -0.22
C ASP A 127 -12.78 2.57 -0.06
N ALA A 128 -13.97 3.01 0.34
CA ALA A 128 -14.22 4.42 0.65
C ALA A 128 -13.45 4.90 1.90
N ARG A 129 -13.27 4.05 2.92
CA ARG A 129 -12.44 4.36 4.11
C ARG A 129 -10.97 4.49 3.74
N ILE A 130 -10.46 3.62 2.86
CA ILE A 130 -9.09 3.72 2.31
C ILE A 130 -8.94 5.04 1.56
N GLY A 131 -9.84 5.36 0.62
CA GLY A 131 -9.78 6.61 -0.15
C GLY A 131 -9.74 7.86 0.74
N LYS A 132 -10.61 7.92 1.76
CA LYS A 132 -10.59 9.01 2.75
C LYS A 132 -9.26 9.11 3.51
N SER A 133 -8.65 7.97 3.82
CA SER A 133 -7.35 7.94 4.50
C SER A 133 -6.23 8.42 3.56
N GLU A 134 -6.31 8.10 2.26
CA GLU A 134 -5.39 8.65 1.25
C GLU A 134 -5.52 10.18 1.13
N ASP A 135 -6.75 10.73 1.19
CA ASP A 135 -6.99 12.18 1.17
C ASP A 135 -6.39 12.89 2.41
N VAL A 136 -6.50 12.28 3.59
CA VAL A 136 -5.89 12.81 4.82
C VAL A 136 -4.36 12.74 4.74
N LEU A 137 -3.80 11.65 4.21
CA LEU A 137 -2.36 11.50 4.02
C LEU A 137 -1.81 12.47 2.97
N GLU A 138 -2.56 12.73 1.90
CA GLU A 138 -2.24 13.76 0.90
C GLU A 138 -2.04 15.12 1.57
N GLU A 139 -2.99 15.57 2.39
CA GLU A 139 -2.88 16.85 3.08
C GLU A 139 -1.72 16.84 4.07
N ALA A 140 -1.62 15.80 4.91
CA ALA A 140 -0.57 15.71 5.90
C ALA A 140 0.84 15.74 5.28
N PHE A 141 1.06 15.05 4.16
CA PHE A 141 2.36 15.10 3.47
C PHE A 141 2.60 16.41 2.70
N ARG A 142 1.55 17.09 2.24
CA ARG A 142 1.65 18.40 1.60
C ARG A 142 2.06 19.48 2.61
N GLU A 143 1.50 19.43 3.82
CA GLU A 143 1.79 20.35 4.92
C GLU A 143 3.02 19.94 5.75
N ASP A 144 3.63 18.79 5.44
CA ASP A 144 4.70 18.15 6.21
C ASP A 144 4.34 17.86 7.69
N ASP A 145 3.04 17.64 7.97
CA ASP A 145 2.53 17.22 9.28
C ASP A 145 2.80 15.71 9.49
N VAL A 146 4.04 15.41 9.89
CA VAL A 146 4.49 14.05 10.19
C VAL A 146 3.65 13.38 11.29
N PRO A 147 3.31 14.04 12.42
CA PRO A 147 2.39 13.46 13.41
C PRO A 147 1.03 13.04 12.84
N ALA A 148 0.41 13.86 12.00
CA ALA A 148 -0.87 13.51 11.37
C ALA A 148 -0.71 12.34 10.39
N ALA A 149 0.30 12.37 9.54
CA ALA A 149 0.58 11.26 8.62
C ALA A 149 0.85 9.96 9.38
N LYS A 150 1.56 10.01 10.52
CA LYS A 150 1.80 8.86 11.39
C LYS A 150 0.49 8.28 11.92
N ARG A 151 -0.39 9.10 12.49
CA ARG A 151 -1.70 8.64 13.01
C ARG A 151 -2.57 8.02 11.91
N GLU A 152 -2.65 8.67 10.76
CA GLU A 152 -3.47 8.16 9.67
C GLU A 152 -2.89 6.87 9.06
N ALA A 153 -1.56 6.72 9.00
CA ALA A 153 -0.93 5.48 8.55
C ALA A 153 -1.28 4.28 9.46
N VAL A 154 -1.36 4.48 10.78
CA VAL A 154 -1.79 3.42 11.71
C VAL A 154 -3.25 3.05 11.48
N LYS A 155 -4.13 4.04 11.29
CA LYS A 155 -5.55 3.79 10.96
C LYS A 155 -5.72 3.08 9.61
N LEU A 156 -4.98 3.51 8.59
CA LEU A 156 -4.96 2.91 7.27
C LEU A 156 -4.56 1.43 7.31
N ARG A 157 -3.70 1.02 8.25
CA ARG A 157 -3.34 -0.40 8.43
C ARG A 157 -4.58 -1.26 8.68
N TYR A 158 -5.50 -0.84 9.54
CA TYR A 158 -6.73 -1.59 9.79
C TYR A 158 -7.60 -1.75 8.53
N TRP A 159 -7.74 -0.68 7.74
CA TRP A 159 -8.51 -0.75 6.48
C TRP A 159 -7.85 -1.65 5.43
N VAL A 160 -6.52 -1.61 5.33
CA VAL A 160 -5.77 -2.49 4.42
C VAL A 160 -5.85 -3.95 4.88
N ASN A 161 -5.81 -4.22 6.19
CA ASN A 161 -5.98 -5.57 6.73
C ASN A 161 -7.39 -6.11 6.46
N ILE A 162 -8.44 -5.30 6.67
CA ILE A 162 -9.81 -5.67 6.29
C ILE A 162 -9.90 -5.95 4.79
N LYS A 163 -9.28 -5.12 3.94
CA LYS A 163 -9.25 -5.35 2.49
C LYS A 163 -8.58 -6.68 2.14
N GLN A 164 -7.48 -7.03 2.80
CA GLN A 164 -6.80 -8.30 2.60
C GLN A 164 -7.65 -9.48 3.05
N SER A 165 -8.30 -9.40 4.21
CA SER A 165 -9.24 -10.44 4.67
C SER A 165 -10.41 -10.62 3.71
N LEU A 166 -10.95 -9.53 3.15
CA LEU A 166 -11.97 -9.59 2.10
C LEU A 166 -11.42 -10.26 0.83
N ASP A 167 -10.26 -9.82 0.32
CA ASP A 167 -9.65 -10.34 -0.91
C ASP A 167 -9.23 -11.81 -0.79
N ASN A 168 -8.94 -12.28 0.42
CA ASN A 168 -8.57 -13.67 0.74
C ASN A 168 -9.78 -14.55 1.15
N TRP A 169 -10.98 -13.98 1.28
CA TRP A 169 -12.17 -14.74 1.64
C TRP A 169 -12.54 -15.73 0.53
N GLU A 170 -12.92 -16.96 0.91
CA GLU A 170 -13.34 -18.01 -0.02
C GLU A 170 -14.55 -18.77 0.54
N GLU A 171 -15.54 -19.04 -0.31
CA GLU A 171 -16.75 -19.78 0.06
C GLU A 171 -16.42 -21.16 0.65
N GLY A 172 -17.00 -21.45 1.82
CA GLY A 172 -16.82 -22.73 2.51
C GLY A 172 -15.44 -22.97 3.13
N ARG A 173 -14.56 -21.96 3.16
CA ARG A 173 -13.28 -22.02 3.87
C ARG A 173 -13.31 -21.24 5.20
N PRO A 174 -12.53 -21.67 6.20
CA PRO A 174 -12.34 -20.88 7.41
C PRO A 174 -11.73 -19.52 7.07
N VAL A 175 -12.31 -18.45 7.63
CA VAL A 175 -11.81 -17.09 7.47
C VAL A 175 -10.49 -16.93 8.23
N VAL A 176 -9.46 -16.41 7.55
CA VAL A 176 -8.21 -16.00 8.17
C VAL A 176 -8.20 -14.47 8.23
N LEU A 177 -8.31 -13.94 9.45
CA LEU A 177 -8.28 -12.50 9.69
C LEU A 177 -6.84 -12.00 9.78
N GLU A 178 -6.54 -10.93 9.06
CA GLU A 178 -5.25 -10.24 9.14
C GLU A 178 -5.30 -9.22 10.29
N HIS A 179 -4.25 -9.17 11.12
CA HIS A 179 -4.17 -8.32 12.32
C HIS A 179 -3.05 -7.29 12.23
#